data_AF-A0A3A6R0L7-F1
#
_entry.id   AF-A0A3A6R0L7-F1
#
_cell.length_a   1.000
_cell.length_b   1.000
_cell.length_c   1.000
_cell.angle_alpha   90.00
_cell.angle_beta   90.00
_cell.angle_gamma   90.00
#
_symmetry.space_group_name_H-M   'P 1'
#
loop_
_entity.id
_entity.type
_entity.pdbx_description
1 polymer ?
#
loop_
_entity_poly.entity_id
_entity_poly.type
_entity_poly.pdbx_seq_one_letter_code
_entity_poly.pdbx_strand_id
1 'polypeptide(L)'
;MLKHIDPLLNADLLFALQNMGHGDRLAIVDANFPAHSHAHRTYLSMPGVGASKVLDSVLKHFPLDAFTEYPLMIMAADGSEQATEAAVDFMEVKNNSEESDHNSKLIDRHEFYSLARECQLIISTNDVRPYACLILQKGVIFD
;
A
#
# COMPACT_ATOMS: atom_id res chain seq x y z
N MET A 1 22.31 -3.88 -2.52
CA MET A 1 22.05 -2.46 -2.21
C MET A 1 22.45 -1.62 -3.41
N LEU A 2 21.55 -0.76 -3.88
CA LEU A 2 21.78 0.13 -5.01
C LEU A 2 21.89 1.58 -4.50
N LYS A 3 22.56 2.44 -5.26
CA LYS A 3 22.61 3.88 -4.93
C LYS A 3 21.21 4.47 -5.14
N HIS A 4 20.77 5.32 -4.20
CA HIS A 4 19.49 6.06 -4.27
C HIS A 4 18.21 5.21 -4.23
N ILE A 5 18.30 3.91 -3.97
CA ILE A 5 17.13 3.04 -3.76
C ILE A 5 17.08 2.65 -2.28
N ASP A 6 15.90 2.77 -1.66
CA ASP A 6 15.71 2.33 -0.29
C ASP A 6 16.09 0.83 -0.15
N PRO A 7 16.97 0.45 0.79
CA PRO A 7 17.43 -0.94 0.93
C PRO A 7 16.30 -1.92 1.26
N LEU A 8 15.13 -1.44 1.68
CA LEU A 8 13.94 -2.25 1.87
C LEU A 8 13.36 -2.78 0.54
N LEU A 9 13.56 -2.06 -0.56
CA LEU A 9 13.16 -2.51 -1.90
C LEU A 9 14.16 -3.53 -2.44
N ASN A 10 13.93 -4.79 -2.09
CA ASN A 10 14.70 -5.91 -2.63
C ASN A 10 14.40 -6.13 -4.13
N ALA A 11 15.11 -7.06 -4.76
CA ALA A 11 15.00 -7.32 -6.19
C ALA A 11 13.57 -7.68 -6.62
N ASP A 12 12.87 -8.51 -5.86
CA ASP A 12 11.52 -8.96 -6.18
C ASP A 12 10.50 -7.83 -6.07
N LEU A 13 10.62 -6.98 -5.03
CA LEU A 13 9.75 -5.84 -4.85
C LEU A 13 9.97 -4.78 -5.94
N LEU A 14 11.22 -4.46 -6.27
CA LEU A 14 11.54 -3.56 -7.39
C LEU A 14 10.97 -4.09 -8.71
N PHE A 15 11.16 -5.38 -8.99
CA PHE A 15 10.62 -6.01 -10.19
C PHE A 15 9.09 -5.92 -10.23
N ALA A 16 8.41 -6.21 -9.12
CA ALA A 16 6.96 -6.14 -9.04
C ALA A 16 6.44 -4.71 -9.27
N LEU A 17 7.01 -3.71 -8.57
CA LEU A 17 6.64 -2.30 -8.73
C LEU A 17 6.88 -1.79 -10.16
N GLN A 18 7.99 -2.19 -10.78
CA GLN A 18 8.34 -1.78 -12.14
C GLN A 18 7.42 -2.38 -13.21
N ASN A 19 6.93 -3.61 -13.01
CA ASN A 19 6.01 -4.26 -13.95
C ASN A 19 4.56 -3.78 -13.84
N MET A 20 4.20 -3.05 -12.79
CA MET A 20 2.87 -2.43 -12.68
C MET A 20 2.73 -1.27 -13.67
N GLY A 21 1.58 -1.21 -14.35
CA GLY A 21 1.18 -0.08 -15.20
C GLY A 21 0.37 0.97 -14.45
N HIS A 22 0.03 2.07 -15.12
CA HIS A 22 -0.91 3.05 -14.59
C HIS A 22 -2.28 2.40 -14.32
N GLY A 23 -2.86 2.70 -13.16
CA GLY A 23 -4.15 2.16 -12.70
C GLY A 23 -4.04 0.82 -11.98
N ASP A 24 -2.88 0.14 -12.07
CA ASP A 24 -2.63 -1.05 -11.28
C ASP A 24 -2.58 -0.73 -9.78
N ARG A 25 -3.06 -1.68 -8.98
CA ARG A 25 -3.13 -1.54 -7.53
C ARG A 25 -2.18 -2.50 -6.83
N LEU A 26 -1.59 -2.04 -5.73
CA LEU A 26 -0.90 -2.90 -4.77
C LEU A 26 -1.52 -2.74 -3.39
N ALA A 27 -1.54 -3.82 -2.61
CA ALA A 27 -1.95 -3.81 -1.22
C ALA A 27 -0.73 -4.01 -0.31
N ILE A 28 -0.62 -3.21 0.76
CA ILE A 28 0.27 -3.46 1.89
C ILE A 28 -0.61 -3.86 3.06
N VAL A 29 -0.37 -5.03 3.63
CA VAL A 29 -1.30 -5.64 4.60
C VAL A 29 -0.58 -6.08 5.87
N ASP A 30 -1.33 -6.07 6.97
CA ASP A 30 -0.86 -6.43 8.30
C ASP A 30 -0.62 -7.94 8.47
N ALA A 31 -0.17 -8.32 9.66
CA ALA A 31 0.14 -9.72 9.99
C ALA A 31 -1.08 -10.65 10.04
N ASN A 32 -2.29 -10.10 10.14
CA ASN A 32 -3.54 -10.84 10.29
C ASN A 32 -4.31 -10.96 8.97
N PHE A 33 -4.03 -10.10 7.99
CA PHE A 33 -4.68 -10.15 6.70
C PHE A 33 -4.40 -11.48 5.98
N PRO A 34 -5.41 -12.12 5.37
CA PRO A 34 -5.27 -13.38 4.64
C PRO A 34 -4.57 -13.20 3.27
N ALA A 35 -3.33 -12.69 3.27
CA ALA A 35 -2.61 -12.23 2.08
C ALA A 35 -2.42 -13.35 1.05
N HIS A 36 -1.97 -14.53 1.51
CA HIS A 36 -1.69 -15.66 0.62
C HIS A 36 -2.93 -16.15 -0.14
N SER A 37 -4.12 -16.13 0.47
CA SER A 37 -5.34 -16.58 -0.20
C SER A 37 -5.99 -15.50 -1.08
N HIS A 38 -5.64 -14.23 -0.88
CA HIS A 38 -6.17 -13.10 -1.65
C HIS A 38 -5.24 -12.68 -2.79
N ALA A 39 -3.96 -13.02 -2.74
CA ALA A 39 -3.02 -12.72 -3.80
C ALA A 39 -3.23 -13.63 -5.01
N HIS A 40 -3.98 -13.16 -6.01
CA HIS A 40 -4.19 -13.88 -7.27
C HIS A 40 -3.05 -13.69 -8.28
N ARG A 41 -2.23 -12.66 -8.09
CA ARG A 41 -1.10 -12.32 -8.95
C ARG A 41 0.21 -12.45 -8.18
N THR A 42 0.82 -11.35 -7.78
CA THR A 42 2.09 -11.38 -7.05
C THR A 42 1.86 -11.29 -5.55
N TYR A 43 2.52 -12.16 -4.80
CA TYR A 43 2.57 -12.12 -3.34
C TYR A 43 4.02 -11.95 -2.89
N LEU A 44 4.27 -10.97 -2.01
CA LEU A 44 5.56 -10.78 -1.34
C LEU A 44 5.36 -10.72 0.17
N SER A 45 6.31 -11.31 0.91
CA SER A 45 6.36 -11.23 2.37
C SER A 45 7.56 -10.42 2.82
N MET A 46 7.32 -9.46 3.71
CA MET A 46 8.34 -8.59 4.29
C MET A 46 8.33 -8.74 5.82
N PRO A 47 8.88 -9.86 6.33
CA PRO A 47 8.88 -10.10 7.76
C PRO A 47 9.81 -9.11 8.49
N GLY A 48 9.46 -8.79 9.74
CA GLY A 48 10.22 -7.88 10.60
C GLY A 48 10.04 -6.39 10.28
N VAL A 49 9.13 -6.03 9.36
CA VAL A 49 8.86 -4.66 8.95
C VAL A 49 7.38 -4.32 9.17
N GLY A 50 7.09 -3.12 9.67
CA GLY A 50 5.73 -2.59 9.78
C GLY A 50 5.22 -1.94 8.50
N ALA A 51 3.91 -1.86 8.32
CA ALA A 51 3.27 -1.44 7.08
C ALA A 51 3.63 0.00 6.69
N SER A 52 3.74 0.92 7.66
CA SER A 52 4.09 2.32 7.42
C SER A 52 5.50 2.47 6.87
N LYS A 53 6.43 1.59 7.28
CA LYS A 53 7.80 1.61 6.77
C LYS A 53 7.91 1.06 5.35
N VAL A 54 7.08 0.05 5.02
CA VAL A 54 6.94 -0.41 3.63
C VAL A 54 6.33 0.70 2.78
N LEU A 55 5.28 1.37 3.26
CA LEU A 55 4.65 2.51 2.57
C LEU A 55 5.65 3.63 2.27
N ASP A 56 6.39 4.09 3.29
CA ASP A 56 7.45 5.11 3.15
C ASP A 56 8.45 4.73 2.05
N SER A 57 8.88 3.47 2.04
CA SER A 57 9.83 2.97 1.04
C SER A 57 9.23 2.88 -0.36
N VAL A 58 7.95 2.51 -0.49
CA VAL A 58 7.25 2.36 -1.77
C VAL A 58 7.00 3.73 -2.39
N LEU A 59 6.52 4.72 -1.63
CA LEU A 59 6.19 6.05 -2.14
C LEU A 59 7.41 6.83 -2.67
N LYS A 60 8.64 6.46 -2.30
CA LYS A 60 9.87 7.04 -2.88
C LYS A 60 10.04 6.74 -4.38
N HIS A 61 9.35 5.72 -4.89
CA HIS A 61 9.52 5.22 -6.26
C HIS A 61 8.20 4.88 -6.95
N PHE A 62 7.06 5.09 -6.28
CA PHE A 62 5.74 4.68 -6.76
C PHE A 62 4.81 5.90 -6.82
N PRO A 63 4.57 6.45 -8.03
CA PRO A 63 3.69 7.61 -8.18
C PRO A 63 2.25 7.19 -7.87
N LEU A 64 1.51 8.02 -7.14
CA LEU A 64 0.08 7.79 -6.93
C LEU A 64 -0.74 8.38 -8.07
N ASP A 65 -1.86 7.72 -8.33
CA ASP A 65 -2.73 8.02 -9.47
C ASP A 65 -3.50 9.34 -9.29
N ALA A 66 -3.15 10.35 -10.09
CA ALA A 66 -3.80 11.66 -10.12
C ALA A 66 -5.14 11.68 -10.89
N PHE A 67 -5.53 10.58 -11.54
CA PHE A 67 -6.78 10.45 -12.29
C PHE A 67 -7.91 9.79 -11.47
N THR A 68 -7.65 9.45 -10.21
CA THR A 68 -8.65 8.96 -9.25
C THR A 68 -8.75 9.92 -8.07
N GLU A 69 -9.94 10.03 -7.50
CA GLU A 69 -10.17 10.88 -6.34
C GLU A 69 -9.40 10.37 -5.10
N TYR A 70 -9.23 9.05 -4.98
CA TYR A 70 -8.61 8.41 -3.81
C TYR A 70 -7.62 7.30 -4.22
N PRO A 71 -6.35 7.64 -4.52
CA PRO A 71 -5.33 6.66 -4.88
C PRO A 71 -4.74 5.91 -3.67
N LEU A 72 -4.95 6.40 -2.45
CA LEU A 72 -4.67 5.70 -1.19
C LEU A 72 -6.00 5.31 -0.51
N MET A 73 -6.23 4.02 -0.34
CA MET A 73 -7.41 3.48 0.33
C MET A 73 -6.99 2.67 1.54
N ILE A 74 -7.51 3.00 2.72
CA ILE A 74 -7.09 2.40 4.00
C ILE A 74 -8.27 1.66 4.61
N MET A 75 -8.03 0.46 5.15
CA MET A 75 -9.08 -0.31 5.80
C MET A 75 -9.56 0.39 7.09
N ALA A 76 -10.87 0.63 7.17
CA ALA A 76 -11.51 1.11 8.38
C ALA A 76 -11.74 -0.03 9.37
N ALA A 77 -11.87 0.31 10.66
CA ALA A 77 -12.38 -0.63 11.65
C ALA A 77 -13.87 -0.95 11.40
N ASP A 78 -14.29 -2.19 11.64
CA ASP A 78 -15.67 -2.63 11.42
C ASP A 78 -16.68 -1.67 12.10
N GLY A 79 -17.59 -1.08 11.31
CA GLY A 79 -18.63 -0.18 11.80
C GLY A 79 -18.15 1.19 12.30
N SER A 80 -16.93 1.58 11.98
CA SER A 80 -16.35 2.88 12.37
C SER A 80 -15.93 3.70 11.14
N GLU A 81 -16.26 4.99 11.17
CA GLU A 81 -15.73 5.98 10.21
C GLU A 81 -14.49 6.71 10.75
N GLN A 82 -14.06 6.39 11.97
CA GLN A 82 -12.87 6.99 12.58
C GLN A 82 -11.60 6.30 12.11
N ALA A 83 -10.58 7.10 11.80
CA ALA A 83 -9.25 6.60 11.47
C ALA A 83 -8.65 5.84 12.66
N THR A 84 -8.12 4.65 12.38
CA THR A 84 -7.30 3.88 13.34
C THR A 84 -5.93 4.53 13.50
N GLU A 85 -5.17 4.10 14.51
CA GLU A 85 -3.77 4.53 14.68
C GLU A 85 -2.93 4.28 13.42
N ALA A 86 -3.10 3.10 12.80
CA ALA A 86 -2.41 2.76 11.55
C ALA A 86 -2.84 3.65 10.38
N ALA A 87 -4.14 3.98 10.29
CA ALA A 87 -4.63 4.86 9.23
C ALA A 87 -4.07 6.29 9.36
N VAL A 88 -4.01 6.82 10.58
CA VAL A 88 -3.38 8.13 10.85
C VAL A 88 -1.92 8.12 10.42
N ASP A 89 -1.16 7.09 10.82
CA ASP A 89 0.25 6.93 10.47
C ASP A 89 0.46 6.81 8.95
N PHE A 90 -0.37 6.06 8.22
CA PHE A 90 -0.30 5.98 6.75
C PHE A 90 -0.57 7.33 6.07
N MET A 91 -1.56 8.08 6.57
CA MET A 91 -1.85 9.42 6.06
C MET A 91 -0.68 10.39 6.31
N GLU A 92 -0.05 10.31 7.48
CA GLU A 92 1.16 11.10 7.80
C GLU A 92 2.34 10.72 6.90
N VAL A 93 2.60 9.44 6.67
CA VAL A 93 3.65 8.97 5.74
C VAL A 93 3.42 9.54 4.33
N LYS A 94 2.19 9.44 3.81
CA LYS A 94 1.83 10.01 2.50
C LYS A 94 2.02 11.52 2.47
N ASN A 95 1.56 12.24 3.50
CA ASN A 95 1.67 13.70 3.58
C ASN A 95 3.12 14.20 3.67
N ASN A 96 4.03 13.38 4.17
CA ASN A 96 5.46 13.68 4.24
C ASN A 96 6.26 13.22 3.00
N SER A 97 5.58 12.68 1.98
CA SER A 97 6.18 12.24 0.71
C SER A 97 5.90 13.24 -0.42
N GLU A 98 6.43 12.96 -1.61
CA GLU A 98 6.12 13.73 -2.83
C GLU A 98 4.66 13.55 -3.29
N GLU A 99 3.91 12.63 -2.67
CA GLU A 99 2.51 12.33 -2.92
C GLU A 99 1.56 13.06 -1.93
N SER A 100 2.01 14.18 -1.36
CA SER A 100 1.30 14.92 -0.33
C SER A 100 -0.05 15.49 -0.79
N ASP A 101 -0.20 15.76 -2.08
CA ASP A 101 -1.38 16.41 -2.64
C ASP A 101 -2.52 15.43 -2.94
N HIS A 102 -2.25 14.12 -2.89
CA HIS A 102 -3.24 13.10 -3.21
C HIS A 102 -4.12 12.80 -2.00
N ASN A 103 -5.41 12.62 -2.23
CA ASN A 103 -6.33 12.29 -1.14
C ASN A 103 -6.19 10.82 -0.71
N SER A 104 -6.75 10.53 0.46
CA SER A 104 -6.95 9.18 0.94
C SER A 104 -8.38 8.98 1.41
N LYS A 105 -8.86 7.74 1.40
CA LYS A 105 -10.16 7.40 2.00
C LYS A 105 -10.05 6.18 2.91
N LEU A 106 -10.88 6.16 3.93
CA LEU A 106 -11.18 4.95 4.67
C LEU A 106 -12.22 4.13 3.89
N ILE A 107 -12.04 2.82 3.83
CA ILE A 107 -12.98 1.89 3.19
C ILE A 107 -13.36 0.74 4.12
N ASP A 108 -14.58 0.24 3.95
CA ASP A 108 -15.06 -0.92 4.69
C ASP A 108 -14.18 -2.17 4.43
N ARG A 109 -14.11 -3.07 5.42
CA ARG A 109 -13.30 -4.30 5.33
C ARG A 109 -13.69 -5.17 4.13
N HIS A 110 -14.98 -5.29 3.82
CA HIS A 110 -15.44 -6.12 2.70
C HIS A 110 -15.10 -5.47 1.35
N GLU A 111 -15.20 -4.15 1.25
CA GLU A 111 -14.71 -3.39 0.09
C GLU A 111 -13.20 -3.61 -0.08
N PHE A 112 -12.43 -3.49 1.01
CA PHE A 112 -11.00 -3.75 0.99
C PHE A 112 -10.68 -5.17 0.51
N TYR A 113 -11.38 -6.19 1.00
CA TYR A 113 -11.15 -7.58 0.59
C TYR A 113 -11.43 -7.79 -0.89
N SER A 114 -12.45 -7.13 -1.43
CA SER A 114 -12.74 -7.17 -2.87
C SER A 114 -11.60 -6.55 -3.68
N LEU A 115 -11.18 -5.33 -3.32
CA LEU A 115 -10.13 -4.60 -4.02
C LEU A 115 -8.76 -5.26 -3.89
N ALA A 116 -8.45 -5.86 -2.74
CA ALA A 116 -7.19 -6.55 -2.51
C ALA A 116 -7.01 -7.75 -3.45
N ARG A 117 -8.08 -8.49 -3.78
CA ARG A 117 -8.04 -9.61 -4.73
C ARG A 117 -7.74 -9.17 -6.16
N GLU A 118 -8.08 -7.92 -6.49
CA GLU A 118 -7.82 -7.33 -7.81
C GLU A 118 -6.40 -6.75 -7.92
N CYS A 119 -5.66 -6.63 -6.81
CA CYS A 119 -4.33 -6.05 -6.81
C CYS A 119 -3.32 -6.90 -7.59
N GLN A 120 -2.40 -6.22 -8.27
CA GLN A 120 -1.25 -6.84 -8.96
C GLN A 120 -0.26 -7.44 -7.98
N LEU A 121 -0.17 -6.83 -6.81
CA LEU A 121 0.79 -7.14 -5.78
C LEU A 121 0.11 -7.03 -4.42
N ILE A 122 0.27 -8.05 -3.58
CA ILE A 122 0.00 -7.98 -2.15
C ILE A 122 1.31 -8.17 -1.39
N ILE A 123 1.64 -7.21 -0.54
CA ILE A 123 2.80 -7.22 0.35
C ILE A 123 2.30 -7.46 1.77
N SER A 124 2.58 -8.64 2.32
CA SER A 124 2.34 -8.90 3.75
C SER A 124 3.49 -8.43 4.62
N THR A 125 3.16 -7.86 5.77
CA THR A 125 4.12 -7.31 6.73
C THR A 125 3.98 -8.00 8.09
N ASN A 126 4.79 -7.61 9.08
CA ASN A 126 4.59 -8.01 10.47
C ASN A 126 3.97 -6.88 11.32
N ASP A 127 3.23 -5.97 10.70
CA ASP A 127 2.45 -5.00 11.47
C ASP A 127 1.39 -5.73 12.30
N VAL A 128 1.41 -5.53 13.61
CA VAL A 128 0.47 -6.18 14.54
C VAL A 128 -0.68 -5.27 14.93
N ARG A 129 -0.66 -4.00 14.49
CA ARG A 129 -1.78 -3.08 14.71
C ARG A 129 -2.98 -3.57 13.90
N PRO A 130 -4.18 -3.63 14.48
CA PRO A 130 -5.36 -4.07 13.76
C PRO A 130 -5.71 -3.07 12.65
N TYR A 131 -6.20 -3.58 11.51
CA TYR A 131 -6.57 -2.77 10.34
C TYR A 131 -5.41 -1.99 9.73
N ALA A 132 -4.15 -2.43 9.92
CA ALA A 132 -2.97 -1.83 9.31
C ALA A 132 -2.82 -2.30 7.85
N CYS A 133 -3.87 -2.11 7.06
CA CYS A 133 -3.98 -2.53 5.67
C CYS A 133 -4.34 -1.33 4.78
N LEU A 134 -3.63 -1.17 3.66
CA LEU A 134 -3.85 -0.12 2.68
C LEU A 134 -3.69 -0.63 1.25
N ILE A 135 -4.28 0.09 0.29
CA ILE A 135 -4.13 -0.13 -1.14
C ILE A 135 -3.65 1.19 -1.77
N LEU A 136 -2.65 1.10 -2.64
CA LEU A 136 -2.17 2.18 -3.50
C LEU A 136 -2.56 1.91 -4.95
N GLN A 137 -2.94 2.95 -5.70
CA GLN A 137 -3.13 2.89 -7.14
C GLN A 137 -2.03 3.67 -7.87
N LYS A 138 -1.39 3.04 -8.85
CA LYS A 138 -0.23 3.59 -9.58
C LYS A 138 -0.62 4.70 -10.56
N GLY A 139 0.07 5.81 -10.48
CA GLY A 139 -0.08 6.95 -11.38
C GLY A 139 0.80 6.91 -12.62
N VAL A 140 0.94 8.10 -13.21
CA VAL A 140 1.72 8.37 -14.43
C VAL A 140 2.83 9.35 -14.06
N ILE A 141 4.01 9.12 -14.63
CA ILE A 141 5.17 10.01 -14.57
C ILE A 141 5.20 10.78 -15.91
N PHE A 142 5.30 12.11 -15.86
CA PHE A 142 5.17 12.98 -17.04
C PHE A 142 6.50 13.63 -17.48
N ASP A 143 7.54 13.48 -16.67
CA ASP A 143 8.90 14.00 -16.81
C ASP A 143 9.84 13.06 -17.58
#